data_AF-A0AA47GVR8-F1
#
_entry.id   AF-A0AA47GVR8-F1
#
_cell.length_a   1.000
_cell.length_b   1.000
_cell.length_c   1.000
_cell.angle_alpha   90.00
_cell.angle_beta   90.00
_cell.angle_gamma   90.00
#
_symmetry.space_group_name_H-M   'P 1'
#
loop_
_entity.id
_entity.type
_entity.pdbx_description
1 polymer ?
#
loop_
_entity_poly.entity_id
_entity_poly.type
_entity_poly.pdbx_seq_one_letter_code
_entity_poly.pdbx_strand_id
1 'polypeptide(L)'
;NWYAYVSNNPVKYVDPTGKVDVYYGYSWTSANRVGGQYVTQNTARDADMYQQGGGGPYSLNVGPYTTWCNQATFDIAEKTGFDTTDMYGGKDRGFVTANDAARNLSLTQASTYSELLEVSGGQAQALADKGYTVIAAWENKNGGSGHIATVRAYEEYTDEDGPTVSNVGQWNSILSVRDAFAVKEGGASSMDDIKYYYDPNQKFED
;
A
#
# COMPACT_ATOMS: atom_id res chain seq x y z
N ASN A 1 11.48 25.13 24.14
CA ASN A 1 10.29 26.01 24.24
C ASN A 1 9.10 25.15 23.84
N TRP A 2 8.20 24.85 24.77
CA TRP A 2 7.07 23.93 24.56
C TRP A 2 5.96 24.50 23.67
N TYR A 3 6.02 25.79 23.35
CA TYR A 3 5.06 26.50 22.49
C TYR A 3 5.66 26.90 21.13
N ALA A 4 6.87 26.43 20.81
CA ALA A 4 7.48 26.72 19.51
C ALA A 4 6.83 25.84 18.42
N TYR A 5 6.11 26.46 17.48
CA TYR A 5 5.52 25.77 16.33
C TYR A 5 6.64 25.34 15.37
N VAL A 6 6.78 24.03 15.13
CA VAL A 6 7.76 23.43 14.20
C VAL A 6 9.18 24.01 14.28
N SER A 7 9.72 24.15 15.49
CA SER A 7 11.05 24.75 15.72
C SER A 7 11.20 26.16 15.12
N ASN A 8 10.12 26.93 15.05
CA ASN A 8 10.02 28.26 14.47
C ASN A 8 10.32 28.34 12.96
N ASN A 9 10.12 27.27 12.20
CA ASN A 9 10.29 27.29 10.75
C ASN A 9 9.03 26.76 10.00
N PRO A 10 7.92 27.53 10.03
CA PRO A 10 6.66 27.16 9.40
C PRO A 10 6.67 27.23 7.87
N VAL A 11 7.70 27.85 7.28
CA VAL A 11 7.88 27.87 5.82
C VAL A 11 8.34 26.50 5.31
N LYS A 12 9.10 25.76 6.14
CA LYS A 12 9.69 24.47 5.76
C LYS A 12 8.97 23.27 6.39
N TYR A 13 8.23 23.47 7.47
CA TYR A 13 7.64 22.39 8.26
C TYR A 13 6.18 22.69 8.59
N VAL A 14 5.38 21.62 8.64
CA VAL A 14 4.02 21.63 9.16
C VAL A 14 3.92 20.53 10.21
N ASP A 15 3.17 20.77 11.28
CA ASP A 15 2.85 19.79 12.33
C ASP A 15 1.36 19.46 12.25
N PRO A 16 0.97 18.39 11.51
CA PRO A 16 -0.43 18.03 11.30
C PRO A 16 -1.09 17.42 12.54
N THR A 17 -0.30 17.00 13.52
CA THR A 17 -0.78 16.26 14.71
C THR A 17 -0.78 17.09 15.98
N GLY A 18 -0.10 18.25 15.96
CA GLY A 18 0.00 19.18 17.10
C GLY A 18 0.84 18.63 18.26
N LYS A 19 1.60 17.55 18.02
CA LYS A 19 2.47 16.90 19.00
C LYS A 19 3.86 16.86 18.39
N VAL A 20 4.74 17.72 18.89
CA VAL A 20 6.10 17.88 18.38
C VAL A 20 6.91 16.62 18.65
N ASP A 21 7.02 15.76 17.65
CA ASP A 21 8.25 15.02 17.35
C ASP A 21 8.88 15.67 16.11
N VAL A 22 10.10 16.15 16.27
CA VAL A 22 10.82 16.93 15.24
C VAL A 22 10.97 16.09 13.96
N TYR A 23 10.11 16.35 12.98
CA TYR A 23 10.19 15.73 11.66
C TYR A 23 11.37 16.38 10.90
N TYR A 24 12.51 15.68 10.89
CA TYR A 24 13.69 16.09 10.13
C TYR A 24 13.33 16.22 8.65
N GLY A 25 13.47 17.44 8.13
CA GLY A 25 13.19 17.77 6.73
C GLY A 25 14.06 16.98 5.77
N TYR A 26 13.54 16.72 4.56
CA TYR A 26 14.23 16.24 3.36
C TYR A 26 15.64 15.70 3.65
N SER A 27 15.66 14.56 4.32
CA SER A 27 16.87 13.81 4.56
C SER A 27 17.18 13.07 3.26
N TRP A 28 18.45 12.92 2.91
CA TRP A 28 18.88 12.00 1.86
C TRP A 28 18.26 10.58 2.04
N THR A 29 17.87 10.21 3.26
CA THR A 29 17.07 9.00 3.54
C THR A 29 15.64 9.05 2.99
N SER A 30 14.93 10.18 2.99
CA SER A 30 13.61 10.29 2.33
C SER A 30 13.68 10.12 0.81
N ALA A 31 14.64 10.77 0.14
CA ALA A 31 14.80 10.59 -1.30
C ALA A 31 15.20 9.14 -1.66
N ASN A 32 16.06 8.52 -0.86
CA ASN A 32 16.42 7.11 -1.01
C ASN A 32 15.23 6.18 -0.71
N ARG A 33 14.40 6.48 0.29
CA ARG A 33 13.18 5.72 0.62
C ARG A 33 12.16 5.77 -0.51
N VAL A 34 11.85 6.97 -1.01
CA VAL A 34 10.90 7.12 -2.12
C VAL A 34 11.45 6.45 -3.38
N GLY A 35 12.74 6.63 -3.69
CA GLY A 35 13.42 5.95 -4.80
C GLY A 35 13.40 4.42 -4.65
N GLY A 36 13.66 3.91 -3.45
CA GLY A 36 13.65 2.47 -3.14
C GLY A 36 12.26 1.85 -3.27
N GLN A 37 11.23 2.53 -2.75
CA GLN A 37 9.83 2.12 -2.94
C GLN A 37 9.45 2.13 -4.42
N TYR A 38 9.79 3.20 -5.16
CA TYR A 38 9.50 3.33 -6.57
C TYR A 38 10.14 2.22 -7.41
N VAL A 39 11.42 1.93 -7.17
CA VAL A 39 12.15 0.84 -7.84
C VAL A 39 11.56 -0.52 -7.49
N THR A 40 11.23 -0.76 -6.22
CA THR A 40 10.65 -2.01 -5.76
C THR A 40 9.29 -2.27 -6.41
N GLN A 41 8.43 -1.24 -6.46
CA GLN A 41 7.12 -1.32 -7.12
C GLN A 41 7.24 -1.60 -8.61
N ASN A 42 8.14 -0.91 -9.33
CA ASN A 42 8.36 -1.17 -10.75
C ASN A 42 8.90 -2.59 -10.97
N THR A 43 9.88 -3.03 -10.17
CA THR A 43 10.47 -4.37 -10.28
C THR A 43 9.41 -5.45 -10.11
N ALA A 44 8.54 -5.32 -9.11
CA ALA A 44 7.44 -6.27 -8.90
C ALA A 44 6.41 -6.19 -10.02
N ARG A 45 5.98 -4.99 -10.45
CA ARG A 45 4.99 -4.83 -11.51
C ARG A 45 5.46 -5.41 -12.85
N ASP A 46 6.73 -5.20 -13.19
CA ASP A 46 7.29 -5.55 -14.49
C ASP A 46 7.80 -7.01 -14.54
N ALA A 47 7.75 -7.74 -13.41
CA ALA A 47 8.20 -9.14 -13.35
C ALA A 47 7.21 -10.09 -14.04
N ASP A 48 7.72 -10.89 -14.98
CA ASP A 48 6.93 -11.88 -15.74
C ASP A 48 6.16 -12.85 -14.84
N MET A 49 6.73 -13.23 -13.70
CA MET A 49 6.08 -14.16 -12.77
C MET A 49 4.77 -13.62 -12.17
N TYR A 50 4.57 -12.30 -12.18
CA TYR A 50 3.38 -11.63 -11.67
C TYR A 50 2.41 -11.18 -12.76
N GLN A 51 2.73 -11.38 -14.04
CA GLN A 51 1.77 -11.18 -15.12
C GLN A 51 0.61 -12.18 -15.00
N GLN A 52 -0.55 -11.83 -15.55
CA GLN A 52 -1.70 -12.72 -15.59
C GLN A 52 -1.33 -14.05 -16.28
N GLY A 53 -1.68 -15.17 -15.64
CA GLY A 53 -1.31 -16.51 -16.10
C GLY A 53 0.14 -16.91 -15.85
N GLY A 54 0.97 -16.02 -15.29
CA GLY A 54 2.30 -16.35 -14.80
C GLY A 54 2.25 -17.35 -13.64
N GLY A 55 3.38 -17.97 -13.30
CA GLY A 55 3.44 -18.99 -12.24
C GLY A 55 3.55 -18.45 -10.80
N GLY A 56 3.57 -17.12 -10.62
CA GLY A 56 3.84 -16.50 -9.33
C GLY A 56 5.25 -16.80 -8.82
N PRO A 57 5.55 -16.46 -7.55
CA PRO A 57 6.88 -16.65 -6.97
C PRO A 57 7.28 -18.13 -6.84
N TYR A 58 6.34 -19.06 -7.00
CA TYR A 58 6.57 -20.50 -6.88
C TYR A 58 6.59 -21.23 -8.23
N SER A 59 6.54 -20.50 -9.36
CA SER A 59 6.57 -21.07 -10.72
C SER A 59 5.54 -22.19 -10.93
N LEU A 60 4.32 -21.96 -10.42
CA LEU A 60 3.22 -22.92 -10.51
C LEU A 60 2.66 -23.00 -11.93
N ASN A 61 2.17 -24.18 -12.31
CA ASN A 61 1.37 -24.33 -13.53
C ASN A 61 -0.08 -23.92 -13.22
N VAL A 62 -0.48 -22.73 -13.65
CA VAL A 62 -1.79 -22.13 -13.33
C VAL A 62 -2.60 -21.81 -14.59
N GLY A 63 -3.87 -21.49 -14.41
CA GLY A 63 -4.73 -21.08 -15.51
C GLY A 63 -4.32 -19.72 -16.08
N PRO A 64 -4.63 -19.42 -17.35
CA PRO A 64 -4.18 -18.21 -18.04
C PRO A 64 -4.75 -16.91 -17.46
N TYR A 65 -5.74 -16.99 -16.56
CA TYR A 65 -6.38 -15.83 -15.92
C TYR A 65 -6.00 -15.67 -14.44
N THR A 66 -5.15 -16.54 -13.90
CA THR A 66 -4.68 -16.43 -12.52
C THR A 66 -3.88 -15.15 -12.33
N THR A 67 -4.18 -14.38 -11.30
CA THR A 67 -3.52 -13.10 -10.98
C THR A 67 -2.75 -13.20 -9.67
N TRP A 68 -1.78 -12.30 -9.47
CA TRP A 68 -0.81 -12.38 -8.37
C TRP A 68 -0.69 -11.07 -7.58
N CYS A 69 -1.76 -10.27 -7.54
CA CYS A 69 -1.81 -8.98 -6.83
C CYS A 69 -1.30 -9.08 -5.38
N ASN A 70 -1.72 -10.13 -4.67
CA ASN A 70 -1.31 -10.40 -3.30
C ASN A 70 0.19 -10.64 -3.20
N GLN A 71 0.75 -11.54 -4.00
CA GLN A 71 2.16 -11.91 -3.92
C GLN A 71 3.08 -10.75 -4.31
N ALA A 72 2.73 -9.97 -5.32
CA ALA A 72 3.48 -8.77 -5.67
C ALA A 72 3.43 -7.72 -4.55
N THR A 73 2.26 -7.51 -3.94
CA THR A 73 2.11 -6.57 -2.83
C THR A 73 2.90 -7.03 -1.60
N PHE A 74 2.93 -8.33 -1.31
CA PHE A 74 3.74 -8.90 -0.22
C PHE A 74 5.24 -8.66 -0.45
N ASP A 75 5.73 -8.92 -1.65
CA ASP A 75 7.14 -8.69 -1.99
C ASP A 75 7.52 -7.21 -1.87
N ILE A 76 6.63 -6.31 -2.28
CA ILE A 76 6.86 -4.88 -2.12
C ILE A 76 6.90 -4.54 -0.63
N ALA A 77 5.88 -4.93 0.13
CA ALA A 77 5.74 -4.64 1.56
C ALA A 77 6.93 -5.16 2.39
N GLU A 78 7.38 -6.40 2.16
CA GLU A 78 8.54 -6.98 2.83
C GLU A 78 9.82 -6.17 2.55
N LYS A 79 10.05 -5.78 1.29
CA LYS A 79 11.25 -5.04 0.89
C LYS A 79 11.26 -3.58 1.33
N THR A 80 10.10 -3.01 1.58
CA THR A 80 9.95 -1.60 1.99
C THR A 80 9.67 -1.46 3.49
N GLY A 81 9.74 -2.56 4.24
CA GLY A 81 9.75 -2.54 5.70
C GLY A 81 8.38 -2.55 6.36
N PHE A 82 7.29 -2.74 5.61
CA PHE A 82 5.94 -2.87 6.17
C PHE A 82 5.81 -4.22 6.88
N ASP A 83 5.25 -4.24 8.09
CA ASP A 83 5.03 -5.50 8.82
C ASP A 83 3.98 -6.37 8.11
N THR A 84 4.44 -7.36 7.34
CA THR A 84 3.55 -8.24 6.58
C THR A 84 2.83 -9.28 7.43
N THR A 85 3.18 -9.42 8.72
CA THR A 85 2.41 -10.29 9.63
C THR A 85 0.96 -9.82 9.74
N ASP A 86 0.73 -8.51 9.64
CA ASP A 86 -0.59 -7.87 9.61
C ASP A 86 -1.40 -8.28 8.37
N MET A 87 -0.74 -8.64 7.27
CA MET A 87 -1.39 -9.11 6.05
C MET A 87 -1.67 -10.62 6.11
N TYR A 88 -0.83 -11.39 6.81
CA TYR A 88 -0.88 -12.85 6.75
C TYR A 88 -1.83 -13.48 7.77
N GLY A 89 -2.07 -12.82 8.89
CA GLY A 89 -2.97 -13.34 9.93
C GLY A 89 -2.55 -14.72 10.45
N GLY A 90 -1.23 -14.93 10.58
CA GLY A 90 -0.64 -16.17 11.09
C GLY A 90 -0.59 -17.34 10.09
N LYS A 91 -0.94 -17.13 8.81
CA LYS A 91 -0.76 -18.12 7.75
C LYS A 91 0.57 -17.91 7.02
N ASP A 92 1.07 -18.95 6.34
CA ASP A 92 2.15 -18.74 5.37
C ASP A 92 1.63 -17.92 4.19
N ARG A 93 2.43 -16.97 3.69
CA ARG A 93 2.05 -16.05 2.61
C ARG A 93 1.54 -16.72 1.34
N GLY A 94 1.97 -17.96 1.05
CA GLY A 94 1.50 -18.74 -0.10
C GLY A 94 0.02 -19.14 -0.02
N PHE A 95 -0.58 -19.13 1.17
CA PHE A 95 -1.99 -19.47 1.40
C PHE A 95 -2.86 -18.25 1.73
N VAL A 96 -2.32 -17.04 1.62
CA VAL A 96 -3.04 -15.79 1.91
C VAL A 96 -3.55 -15.20 0.60
N THR A 97 -4.87 -15.21 0.42
CA THR A 97 -5.52 -14.54 -0.72
C THR A 97 -5.56 -13.01 -0.53
N ALA A 98 -5.88 -12.25 -1.58
CA ALA A 98 -6.09 -10.80 -1.44
C ALA A 98 -7.25 -10.47 -0.47
N ASN A 99 -8.30 -11.29 -0.45
CA ASN A 99 -9.39 -11.18 0.54
C ASN A 99 -8.89 -11.43 1.96
N ASP A 100 -8.08 -12.48 2.16
CA ASP A 100 -7.47 -12.74 3.47
C ASP A 100 -6.63 -11.55 3.93
N ALA A 101 -5.77 -11.02 3.07
CA ALA A 101 -4.92 -9.89 3.39
C ALA A 101 -5.71 -8.62 3.75
N ALA A 102 -6.71 -8.24 2.93
CA ALA A 102 -7.56 -7.08 3.20
C ALA A 102 -8.31 -7.21 4.54
N ARG A 103 -8.84 -8.41 4.81
CA ARG A 103 -9.53 -8.72 6.07
C ARG A 103 -8.57 -8.70 7.26
N ASN A 104 -7.39 -9.30 7.13
CA ASN A 104 -6.39 -9.35 8.20
C ASN A 104 -5.92 -7.93 8.56
N LEU A 105 -5.64 -7.08 7.58
CA LEU A 105 -5.30 -5.67 7.81
C LEU A 105 -6.41 -4.94 8.59
N SER A 106 -7.67 -5.14 8.22
CA SER A 106 -8.81 -4.57 8.94
C SER A 106 -8.93 -5.09 10.38
N LEU A 107 -8.74 -6.39 10.61
CA LEU A 107 -8.80 -6.99 11.94
C LEU A 107 -7.64 -6.54 12.83
N THR A 108 -6.44 -6.48 12.28
CA THR A 108 -5.26 -5.97 13.00
C THR A 108 -5.46 -4.52 13.36
N GLN A 109 -5.81 -3.66 12.40
CA GLN A 109 -6.06 -2.23 12.64
C GLN A 109 -7.12 -2.01 13.74
N ALA A 110 -8.16 -2.85 13.82
CA ALA A 110 -9.19 -2.76 14.84
C ALA A 110 -8.76 -3.24 16.24
N SER A 111 -7.59 -3.90 16.36
CA SER A 111 -7.05 -4.38 17.64
C SER A 111 -6.55 -3.22 18.51
N THR A 112 -6.82 -3.28 19.81
CA THR A 112 -6.40 -2.25 20.79
C THR A 112 -4.88 -2.10 20.91
N TYR A 113 -4.11 -3.10 20.48
CA TYR A 113 -2.65 -3.11 20.56
C TYR A 113 -1.96 -2.85 19.21
N SER A 114 -2.73 -2.61 18.15
CA SER A 114 -2.18 -2.40 16.82
C SER A 114 -1.65 -0.98 16.66
N GLU A 115 -0.47 -0.87 16.05
CA GLU A 115 0.10 0.40 15.60
C GLU A 115 -0.23 0.68 14.13
N LEU A 116 -0.81 -0.29 13.41
CA LEU A 116 -1.32 -0.13 12.05
C LEU A 116 -2.46 0.90 12.00
N LEU A 117 -2.40 1.83 11.06
CA LEU A 117 -3.37 2.92 10.91
C LEU A 117 -4.16 2.76 9.61
N GLU A 118 -5.49 2.92 9.68
CA GLU A 118 -6.31 3.24 8.50
C GLU A 118 -6.23 4.74 8.24
N VAL A 119 -5.94 5.13 7.00
CA VAL A 119 -5.78 6.52 6.57
C VAL A 119 -6.72 6.84 5.40
N SER A 120 -6.99 8.12 5.17
CA SER A 120 -7.75 8.55 3.98
C SER A 120 -6.94 8.39 2.69
N GLY A 121 -7.61 8.42 1.53
CA GLY A 121 -6.92 8.39 0.24
C GLY A 121 -5.88 9.50 0.09
N GLY A 122 -6.24 10.75 0.38
CA GLY A 122 -5.29 11.86 0.32
C GLY A 122 -4.09 11.70 1.28
N GLN A 123 -4.31 11.14 2.47
CA GLN A 123 -3.22 10.81 3.38
C GLN A 123 -2.34 9.66 2.85
N ALA A 124 -2.95 8.66 2.22
CA ALA A 124 -2.26 7.53 1.61
C ALA A 124 -1.29 8.00 0.51
N GLN A 125 -1.76 8.86 -0.41
CA GLN A 125 -0.90 9.44 -1.44
C GLN A 125 0.24 10.25 -0.82
N ALA A 126 -0.07 11.14 0.14
CA ALA A 126 0.94 11.97 0.79
C ALA A 126 1.99 11.17 1.60
N LEU A 127 1.65 9.99 2.09
CA LEU A 127 2.57 9.06 2.74
C LEU A 127 3.43 8.32 1.72
N ALA A 128 2.84 7.84 0.62
CA ALA A 128 3.58 7.23 -0.48
C ALA A 128 4.61 8.19 -1.09
N ASP A 129 4.25 9.47 -1.27
CA ASP A 129 5.16 10.51 -1.77
C ASP A 129 6.34 10.81 -0.83
N LYS A 130 6.25 10.36 0.44
CA LYS A 130 7.34 10.43 1.43
C LYS A 130 8.16 9.15 1.52
N GLY A 131 7.81 8.13 0.72
CA GLY A 131 8.52 6.86 0.62
C GLY A 131 8.02 5.80 1.59
N TYR A 132 6.83 6.00 2.17
CA TYR A 132 6.19 4.98 2.99
C TYR A 132 5.32 4.07 2.14
N THR A 133 5.36 2.79 2.46
CA THR A 133 4.42 1.82 1.91
C THR A 133 3.06 2.00 2.54
N VAL A 134 2.07 2.16 1.67
CA VAL A 134 0.66 2.20 2.02
C VAL A 134 -0.05 1.17 1.16
N ILE A 135 -0.82 0.30 1.80
CA ILE A 135 -1.57 -0.77 1.13
C ILE A 135 -2.99 -0.28 0.89
N ALA A 136 -3.38 -0.15 -0.37
CA ALA A 136 -4.79 -0.07 -0.76
C ALA A 136 -5.35 -1.50 -0.76
N ALA A 137 -6.47 -1.71 -0.06
CA ALA A 137 -7.01 -3.04 0.14
C ALA A 137 -8.54 -3.05 0.06
N TRP A 138 -9.04 -4.10 -0.60
CA TRP A 138 -10.46 -4.35 -0.74
C TRP A 138 -10.74 -5.85 -0.60
N GLU A 139 -11.59 -6.18 0.38
CA GLU A 139 -12.17 -7.51 0.53
C GLU A 139 -13.47 -7.59 -0.28
N ASN A 140 -13.52 -8.52 -1.22
CA ASN A 140 -14.73 -8.84 -1.95
C ASN A 140 -15.62 -9.79 -1.11
N LYS A 141 -16.56 -9.21 -0.38
CA LYS A 141 -17.50 -9.94 0.50
C LYS A 141 -18.56 -10.77 -0.25
N ASN A 142 -18.64 -10.62 -1.58
CA ASN A 142 -19.63 -11.31 -2.42
C ASN A 142 -19.11 -12.64 -2.99
N GLY A 143 -17.97 -13.15 -2.51
CA GLY A 143 -17.42 -14.45 -2.90
C GLY A 143 -16.53 -14.42 -4.14
N GLY A 144 -16.24 -13.24 -4.69
CA GLY A 144 -15.24 -13.05 -5.75
C GLY A 144 -13.83 -12.82 -5.21
N SER A 145 -12.88 -12.59 -6.11
CA SER A 145 -11.52 -12.18 -5.72
C SER A 145 -11.53 -10.75 -5.18
N GLY A 146 -10.83 -10.54 -4.06
CA GLY A 146 -10.48 -9.19 -3.60
C GLY A 146 -9.28 -8.64 -4.35
N HIS A 147 -8.84 -7.46 -3.96
CA HIS A 147 -7.67 -6.82 -4.54
C HIS A 147 -6.88 -6.06 -3.48
N ILE A 148 -5.56 -6.12 -3.59
CA ILE A 148 -4.64 -5.30 -2.82
C ILE A 148 -3.56 -4.78 -3.76
N ALA A 149 -3.11 -3.55 -3.52
CA ALA A 149 -2.02 -2.93 -4.26
C ALA A 149 -1.30 -1.91 -3.37
N THR A 150 -0.07 -1.56 -3.71
CA THR A 150 0.64 -0.48 -3.02
C THR A 150 0.38 0.86 -3.68
N VAL A 151 0.10 1.89 -2.88
CA VAL A 151 0.02 3.29 -3.37
C VAL A 151 1.40 3.72 -3.88
N ARG A 152 1.40 4.39 -5.02
CA ARG A 152 2.60 4.77 -5.77
C ARG A 152 2.99 6.21 -5.47
N ALA A 153 4.27 6.44 -5.26
CA ALA A 153 4.82 7.77 -5.05
C ALA A 153 4.92 8.58 -6.35
N TYR A 154 4.92 9.92 -6.21
CA TYR A 154 5.04 10.92 -7.29
C TYR A 154 3.85 11.00 -8.24
N GLU A 155 2.69 10.54 -7.80
CA GLU A 155 1.48 10.50 -8.61
C GLU A 155 0.43 11.45 -8.04
N GLU A 156 -0.54 11.82 -8.87
CA GLU A 156 -1.61 12.74 -8.47
C GLU A 156 -2.72 12.00 -7.70
N TYR A 157 -3.36 12.74 -6.79
CA TYR A 157 -4.54 12.32 -6.05
C TYR A 157 -5.73 13.20 -6.44
N THR A 158 -6.87 12.56 -6.67
CA THR A 158 -8.18 13.21 -6.73
C THR A 158 -9.15 12.48 -5.80
N ASP A 159 -10.13 13.20 -5.23
CA ASP A 159 -11.18 12.55 -4.44
C ASP A 159 -12.04 11.61 -5.29
N GLU A 160 -12.13 11.87 -6.60
CA GLU A 160 -12.91 11.06 -7.52
C GLU A 160 -12.23 9.71 -7.80
N ASP A 161 -10.93 9.72 -8.11
CA ASP A 161 -10.21 8.54 -8.58
C ASP A 161 -9.41 7.84 -7.47
N GLY A 162 -9.19 8.55 -6.36
CA GLY A 162 -8.36 8.12 -5.26
C GLY A 162 -6.86 8.27 -5.55
N PRO A 163 -6.00 7.68 -4.71
CA PRO A 163 -4.56 7.57 -4.96
C PRO A 163 -4.26 6.79 -6.23
N THR A 164 -3.04 6.94 -6.73
CA THR A 164 -2.54 6.07 -7.80
C THR A 164 -1.80 4.88 -7.19
N VAL A 165 -1.98 3.68 -7.74
CA VAL A 165 -1.38 2.43 -7.27
C VAL A 165 -0.49 1.80 -8.33
N SER A 166 0.51 1.05 -7.86
CA SER A 166 1.25 0.12 -8.71
C SER A 166 0.44 -1.18 -8.85
N ASN A 167 -0.47 -1.21 -9.82
CA ASN A 167 -1.38 -2.32 -10.00
C ASN A 167 -0.68 -3.55 -10.57
N VAL A 168 -0.92 -4.70 -9.95
CA VAL A 168 -0.59 -6.03 -10.46
C VAL A 168 -1.85 -6.85 -10.41
N GLY A 169 -2.26 -7.43 -11.54
CA GLY A 169 -3.57 -8.08 -11.61
C GLY A 169 -3.88 -8.61 -12.99
N GLN A 170 -5.08 -8.27 -13.50
CA GLN A 170 -5.43 -8.57 -14.89
C GLN A 170 -4.55 -7.80 -15.87
N TRP A 171 -4.17 -6.57 -15.52
CA TRP A 171 -3.18 -5.78 -16.25
C TRP A 171 -2.20 -5.16 -15.26
N ASN A 172 -0.91 -5.30 -15.53
CA ASN A 172 0.12 -4.65 -14.73
C ASN A 172 0.32 -3.24 -15.27
N SER A 173 -0.05 -2.23 -14.49
CA SER A 173 -0.02 -0.82 -14.90
C SER A 173 0.01 0.11 -13.70
N ILE A 174 0.28 1.38 -13.95
CA ILE A 174 0.01 2.47 -13.01
C ILE A 174 -1.45 2.88 -13.25
N LEU A 175 -2.28 2.83 -12.22
CA LEU A 175 -3.72 3.10 -12.32
C LEU A 175 -4.19 3.88 -11.10
N SER A 176 -5.27 4.65 -11.27
CA SER A 176 -6.02 5.14 -10.13
C SER A 176 -6.58 3.97 -9.31
N VAL A 177 -6.88 4.19 -8.04
CA VAL A 177 -7.56 3.19 -7.22
C VAL A 177 -8.94 2.85 -7.79
N ARG A 178 -9.69 3.84 -8.27
CA ARG A 178 -10.98 3.61 -8.94
C ARG A 178 -10.86 2.55 -10.04
N ASP A 179 -9.86 2.67 -10.91
CA ASP A 179 -9.67 1.76 -12.04
C ASP A 179 -9.07 0.42 -11.61
N ALA A 180 -8.02 0.43 -10.78
CA ALA A 180 -7.36 -0.79 -10.30
C ALA A 180 -8.33 -1.71 -9.53
N PHE A 181 -9.28 -1.13 -8.80
CA PHE A 181 -10.28 -1.84 -8.02
C PHE A 181 -11.63 -1.97 -8.72
N ALA A 182 -11.70 -1.59 -10.01
CA ALA A 182 -12.89 -1.66 -10.86
C ALA A 182 -14.16 -1.15 -10.16
N VAL A 183 -14.07 0.03 -9.54
CA VAL A 183 -15.14 0.60 -8.72
C VAL A 183 -16.37 0.84 -9.59
N LYS A 184 -17.48 0.17 -9.26
CA LYS A 184 -18.74 0.12 -10.04
C LYS A 184 -18.65 -0.57 -11.40
N GLU A 185 -17.54 -1.24 -11.70
CA GLU A 185 -17.28 -1.93 -12.97
C GLU A 185 -16.98 -3.43 -12.77
N GLY A 186 -17.58 -4.02 -11.73
CA GLY A 186 -17.41 -5.44 -11.40
C GLY A 186 -16.41 -5.71 -10.26
N GLY A 187 -15.77 -4.68 -9.74
CA GLY A 187 -14.99 -4.71 -8.51
C GLY A 187 -15.73 -4.12 -7.30
N ALA A 188 -15.07 -3.22 -6.57
CA ALA A 188 -15.65 -2.57 -5.40
C ALA A 188 -16.94 -1.80 -5.75
N SER A 189 -17.89 -1.69 -4.82
CA SER A 189 -19.15 -0.99 -5.08
C SER A 189 -19.00 0.53 -4.95
N SER A 190 -18.04 0.96 -4.14
CA SER A 190 -17.72 2.36 -3.88
C SER A 190 -16.25 2.53 -3.52
N MET A 191 -15.76 3.78 -3.60
CA MET A 191 -14.44 4.13 -3.08
C MET A 191 -14.33 3.88 -1.57
N ASP A 192 -15.44 3.97 -0.82
CA ASP A 192 -15.47 3.78 0.63
C ASP A 192 -15.20 2.32 1.05
N ASP A 193 -15.38 1.37 0.13
CA ASP A 193 -15.06 -0.04 0.33
C ASP A 193 -13.55 -0.31 0.30
N ILE A 194 -12.77 0.64 -0.21
CA ILE A 194 -11.32 0.53 -0.37
C ILE A 194 -10.66 1.23 0.80
N LYS A 195 -9.88 0.47 1.56
CA LYS A 195 -9.19 0.96 2.76
C LYS A 195 -7.70 1.11 2.51
N TYR A 196 -7.08 2.07 3.17
CA TYR A 196 -5.65 2.35 3.05
C TYR A 196 -4.97 2.12 4.38
N TYR A 197 -4.00 1.23 4.41
CA TYR A 197 -3.30 0.84 5.63
C TYR A 197 -1.85 1.28 5.60
N TYR A 198 -1.44 1.93 6.69
CA TYR A 198 -0.10 2.46 6.89
C TYR A 198 0.47 1.95 8.21
N ASP A 199 1.64 1.34 8.15
CA ASP A 199 2.44 0.99 9.33
C ASP A 199 3.43 2.12 9.64
N PRO A 200 3.31 2.81 10.79
CA PRO A 200 4.23 3.87 11.19
C PRO A 200 5.63 3.39 11.56
N ASN A 201 5.82 2.08 11.80
CA ASN A 201 7.08 1.50 12.26
C ASN A 201 7.88 0.84 11.13
N GLN A 202 7.57 1.19 9.88
CA GLN A 202 8.26 0.68 8.71
C GLN A 202 9.78 0.77 8.86
N LYS A 203 10.44 -0.40 8.78
CA LYS A 203 11.88 -0.52 8.92
C LYS A 203 12.54 -0.52 7.55
N PHE A 204 13.13 0.61 7.20
CA PHE A 204 13.88 0.74 5.95
C PHE A 204 15.28 0.15 6.16
N GLU A 205 15.66 -0.84 5.34
CA GLU A 205 17.05 -1.28 5.27
C GLU A 205 17.88 -0.21 4.53
N ASP A 206 18.99 0.20 5.15
CA ASP A 206 19.98 1.15 4.59
C ASP A 206 20.99 0.45 3.67
#